data_AF-A0A7W3V0G7-F1
#
_entry.id   AF-A0A7W3V0G7-F1
#
_cell.length_a   1.000
_cell.length_b   1.000
_cell.length_c   1.000
_cell.angle_alpha   90.00
_cell.angle_beta   90.00
_cell.angle_gamma   90.00
#
_symmetry.space_group_name_H-M   'P 1'
#
loop_
_entity.id
_entity.type
_entity.pdbx_description
1 polymer ?
#
loop_
_entity_poly.entity_id
_entity_poly.type
_entity_poly.pdbx_seq_one_letter_code
_entity_poly.pdbx_strand_id
1 'polypeptide(L)'
;MLNPLKFRVALAQVGEGQMDVEGIHGLQEDAIRELQKEAVDWPRLSKSRAWRPVLVEVAETAAKTATSPSEFERLASEGFDVVHSLAWALNPTLWDTDDDVAALRGWAHRDTSDFIQRKPGTFIYREAIETAIAEYLALPYRVHRLDRLLLDISMAQEIEAFFHEMERGRSTVKYSVWIWLISNVIQAIVGVAIAAGILWFSVANWALLTAAAIVLFVVISGVWSLISFLMAYPKHSRAKAQVAKLSEAMLDPYTALRGAPASTKHIEDRVRVATDAGVVWLAPMIVLLEDIHSRRATI
;
A
#
# COMPACT_ATOMS: atom_id res chain seq x y z
N MET A 1 18.09 30.35 7.91
CA MET A 1 17.83 31.75 7.48
C MET A 1 18.80 32.06 6.37
N LEU A 2 18.39 31.77 5.13
CA LEU A 2 18.96 32.35 3.90
C LEU A 2 19.33 33.81 4.15
N ASN A 3 20.50 34.25 3.69
CA ASN A 3 20.77 35.67 3.64
C ASN A 3 20.01 36.23 2.42
N PRO A 4 18.79 36.76 2.59
CA PRO A 4 17.89 37.07 1.47
C PRO A 4 18.49 38.20 0.62
N LEU A 5 19.50 38.89 1.15
CA LEU A 5 20.27 39.91 0.47
C LEU A 5 21.11 39.36 -0.68
N LYS A 6 21.70 38.16 -0.60
CA LYS A 6 22.56 37.65 -1.68
C LYS A 6 21.75 37.30 -2.94
N PHE A 7 20.60 36.64 -2.75
CA PHE A 7 19.71 36.29 -3.86
C PHE A 7 18.93 37.50 -4.39
N ARG A 8 18.61 38.49 -3.54
CA ARG A 8 18.05 39.79 -3.96
C ARG A 8 19.04 40.65 -4.75
N VAL A 9 20.31 40.70 -4.33
CA VAL A 9 21.35 41.45 -5.05
C VAL A 9 21.61 40.83 -6.42
N ALA A 10 21.63 39.50 -6.50
CA ALA A 10 21.73 38.76 -7.75
C ALA A 10 20.58 39.05 -8.73
N LEU A 11 19.32 38.97 -8.28
CA LEU A 11 18.17 39.27 -9.14
C LEU A 11 18.06 40.75 -9.52
N ALA A 12 18.48 41.67 -8.62
CA ALA A 12 18.56 43.10 -8.94
C ALA A 12 19.62 43.36 -10.03
N GLN A 13 20.77 42.69 -9.96
CA GLN A 13 21.80 42.78 -10.98
C GLN A 13 21.37 42.19 -12.33
N VAL A 14 20.51 41.17 -12.34
CA VAL A 14 19.91 40.63 -13.59
C VAL A 14 18.88 41.59 -14.17
N GLY A 15 18.01 42.18 -13.33
CA GLY A 15 17.04 43.19 -13.76
C GLY A 15 17.69 44.47 -14.31
N GLU A 16 18.91 44.78 -13.87
CA GLU A 16 19.73 45.89 -14.38
C GLU A 16 20.64 45.50 -15.55
N GLY A 17 20.60 44.25 -16.03
CA GLY A 17 21.43 43.77 -17.15
C GLY A 17 22.92 43.60 -16.82
N GLN A 18 23.28 43.55 -15.52
CA GLN A 18 24.65 43.40 -15.02
C GLN A 18 25.09 41.93 -14.85
N MET A 19 24.19 40.95 -14.99
CA MET A 19 24.51 39.53 -14.88
C MET A 19 24.08 38.73 -16.11
N ASP A 20 25.03 37.95 -16.63
CA ASP A 20 24.84 36.90 -17.63
C ASP A 20 23.92 35.78 -17.09
N VAL A 21 23.18 35.11 -17.98
CA VAL A 21 22.43 33.87 -17.72
C VAL A 21 23.29 32.79 -17.03
N GLU A 22 24.60 32.73 -17.29
CA GLU A 22 25.55 31.88 -16.57
C GLU A 22 25.65 32.21 -15.06
N GLY A 23 25.52 33.50 -14.70
CA GLY A 23 25.48 33.95 -13.31
C GLY A 23 24.23 33.48 -12.57
N ILE A 24 23.08 33.48 -13.26
CA ILE A 24 21.81 32.97 -12.72
C ILE A 24 21.91 31.48 -12.44
N HIS A 25 22.51 30.71 -13.35
CA HIS A 25 22.75 29.28 -13.15
C HIS A 25 23.64 29.01 -11.94
N GLY A 26 24.72 29.79 -11.75
CA GLY A 26 25.59 29.65 -10.57
C GLY A 26 24.89 29.99 -9.24
N LEU A 27 24.03 31.00 -9.23
CA LEU A 27 23.25 31.40 -8.06
C LEU A 27 22.10 30.43 -7.75
N GLN A 28 21.52 29.83 -8.79
CA GLN A 28 20.54 28.76 -8.66
C GLN A 28 21.22 27.50 -8.12
N GLU A 29 22.44 27.16 -8.55
CA GLU A 29 23.23 26.08 -7.97
C GLU A 29 23.60 26.36 -6.51
N ASP A 30 23.98 27.59 -6.15
CA ASP A 30 24.29 27.96 -4.77
C ASP A 30 23.06 28.01 -3.87
N ALA A 31 21.90 28.45 -4.38
CA ALA A 31 20.63 28.39 -3.68
C ALA A 31 20.10 26.95 -3.55
N ILE A 32 20.29 26.11 -4.57
CA ILE A 32 20.03 24.66 -4.49
C ILE A 32 20.98 24.02 -3.47
N ARG A 33 22.26 24.42 -3.41
CA ARG A 33 23.21 23.95 -2.38
C ARG A 33 22.86 24.46 -0.98
N GLU A 34 22.41 25.70 -0.82
CA GLU A 34 21.97 26.25 0.46
C GLU A 34 20.65 25.64 0.91
N LEU A 35 19.69 25.39 0.02
CA LEU A 35 18.49 24.63 0.35
C LEU A 35 18.76 23.14 0.54
N GLN A 36 19.76 22.55 -0.12
CA GLN A 36 20.26 21.22 0.25
C GLN A 36 20.91 21.24 1.64
N LYS A 37 21.47 22.39 2.06
CA LYS A 37 22.01 22.63 3.40
C LYS A 37 20.93 23.03 4.43
N GLU A 38 19.79 23.58 4.05
CA GLU A 38 18.64 23.82 4.95
C GLU A 38 17.71 22.61 5.00
N ALA A 39 17.62 21.83 3.92
CA ALA A 39 17.13 20.44 3.95
C ALA A 39 18.03 19.51 4.77
N VAL A 40 19.09 20.03 5.41
CA VAL A 40 19.80 19.38 6.52
C VAL A 40 18.93 19.32 7.79
N ASP A 41 17.82 20.07 7.88
CA ASP A 41 16.76 19.78 8.87
C ASP A 41 15.95 18.51 8.50
N TRP A 42 16.14 17.98 7.28
CA TRP A 42 15.67 16.66 6.85
C TRP A 42 16.86 15.69 6.60
N PRO A 43 17.80 15.53 7.54
CA PRO A 43 19.11 14.94 7.27
C PRO A 43 19.04 13.46 6.88
N ARG A 44 17.92 12.79 7.13
CA ARG A 44 17.72 11.37 6.83
C ARG A 44 17.26 11.13 5.38
N LEU A 45 16.29 11.90 4.88
CA LEU A 45 15.77 11.74 3.51
C LEU A 45 16.77 12.19 2.45
N SER A 46 17.49 13.29 2.70
CA SER A 46 18.52 13.80 1.78
C SER A 46 19.72 12.86 1.61
N LYS A 47 20.00 12.02 2.63
CA LYS A 47 21.03 10.96 2.57
C LYS A 47 20.53 9.67 1.91
N SER A 48 19.21 9.50 1.78
CA SER A 48 18.65 8.29 1.18
C SER A 48 18.84 8.26 -0.33
N ARG A 49 19.38 7.14 -0.83
CA ARG A 49 19.54 6.90 -2.28
C ARG A 49 18.20 6.87 -3.03
N ALA A 50 17.11 6.50 -2.34
CA ALA A 50 15.77 6.42 -2.93
C ALA A 50 15.09 7.81 -3.01
N TRP A 51 15.19 8.61 -1.94
CA TRP A 51 14.45 9.86 -1.80
C TRP A 51 15.20 11.09 -2.31
N ARG A 52 16.54 11.09 -2.24
CA ARG A 52 17.35 12.21 -2.73
C ARG A 52 17.03 12.61 -4.18
N PRO A 53 16.90 11.69 -5.16
CA PRO A 53 16.53 12.09 -6.52
C PRO A 53 15.16 12.75 -6.62
N VAL A 54 14.21 12.39 -5.74
CA VAL A 54 12.87 13.00 -5.70
C VAL A 54 12.97 14.43 -5.17
N LEU A 55 13.66 14.61 -4.03
CA LEU A 55 13.88 15.93 -3.43
C LEU A 55 14.59 16.90 -4.39
N VAL A 56 15.60 16.41 -5.14
CA VAL A 56 16.30 17.22 -6.14
C VAL A 56 15.34 17.66 -7.26
N GLU A 57 14.53 16.74 -7.80
CA GLU A 57 13.60 17.07 -8.89
C GLU A 57 12.48 18.01 -8.42
N VAL A 58 12.01 17.88 -7.17
CA VAL A 58 11.09 18.83 -6.53
C VAL A 58 11.69 20.23 -6.49
N ALA A 59 12.91 20.36 -5.97
CA ALA A 59 13.59 21.65 -5.87
C ALA A 59 13.82 22.28 -7.25
N GLU A 60 14.29 21.51 -8.23
CA GLU A 60 14.49 21.98 -9.60
C GLU A 60 13.20 22.45 -10.26
N THR A 61 12.09 21.73 -10.05
CA THR A 61 10.79 22.08 -10.64
C THR A 61 10.17 23.29 -9.96
N ALA A 62 10.28 23.39 -8.63
CA ALA A 62 9.89 24.57 -7.87
C ALA A 62 10.67 25.81 -8.35
N ALA A 63 11.98 25.68 -8.56
CA ALA A 63 12.82 26.77 -9.04
C ALA A 63 12.45 27.25 -10.46
N LYS A 64 12.01 26.33 -11.34
CA LYS A 64 11.51 26.67 -12.69
C LYS A 64 10.14 27.34 -12.67
N THR A 65 9.35 27.08 -11.64
CA THR A 65 7.96 27.57 -11.53
C THR A 65 7.89 28.93 -10.83
N ALA A 66 8.78 29.16 -9.86
CA ALA A 66 8.80 30.38 -9.07
C ALA A 66 9.20 31.62 -9.89
N THR A 67 8.53 32.73 -9.64
CA THR A 67 8.84 34.05 -10.21
C THR A 67 9.72 34.90 -9.29
N SER A 68 9.89 34.47 -8.03
CA SER A 68 10.65 35.19 -7.01
C SER A 68 11.32 34.23 -6.02
N PRO A 69 12.29 34.71 -5.21
CA PRO A 69 13.02 33.87 -4.25
C PRO A 69 12.12 33.34 -3.14
N SER A 70 11.27 34.21 -2.60
CA SER A 70 10.30 33.86 -1.56
C SER A 70 9.25 32.88 -2.07
N GLU A 71 8.87 32.98 -3.35
CA GLU A 71 7.98 32.00 -3.95
C GLU A 71 8.68 30.65 -4.13
N PHE A 72 9.94 30.64 -4.55
CA PHE A 72 10.73 29.42 -4.63
C PHE A 72 10.86 28.71 -3.28
N GLU A 73 11.24 29.43 -2.22
CA GLU A 73 11.33 28.89 -0.86
C GLU A 73 10.02 28.24 -0.42
N ARG A 74 8.88 28.94 -0.64
CA ARG A 74 7.55 28.42 -0.35
C ARG A 74 7.23 27.16 -1.15
N LEU A 75 7.41 27.19 -2.47
CA LEU A 75 7.10 26.07 -3.36
C LEU A 75 7.97 24.84 -3.11
N ALA A 76 9.25 25.06 -2.80
CA ALA A 76 10.17 23.99 -2.45
C ALA A 76 9.80 23.36 -1.09
N SER A 77 9.47 24.20 -0.10
CA SER A 77 9.01 23.72 1.21
C SER A 77 7.74 22.87 1.09
N GLU A 78 6.70 23.37 0.40
CA GLU A 78 5.44 22.63 0.19
C GLU A 78 5.69 21.29 -0.54
N GLY A 79 6.60 21.27 -1.52
CA GLY A 79 6.97 20.03 -2.20
C GLY A 79 7.75 19.05 -1.32
N PHE A 80 8.60 19.56 -0.42
CA PHE A 80 9.30 18.73 0.54
C PHE A 80 8.37 18.18 1.61
N ASP A 81 7.35 18.95 2.03
CA ASP A 81 6.32 18.50 2.96
C ASP A 81 5.55 17.31 2.36
N VAL A 82 5.21 17.32 1.08
CA VAL A 82 4.61 16.16 0.39
C VAL A 82 5.52 14.93 0.48
N VAL A 83 6.81 15.09 0.17
CA VAL A 83 7.79 13.99 0.23
C VAL A 83 7.93 13.46 1.65
N HIS A 84 7.87 14.35 2.64
CA HIS A 84 7.92 14.01 4.05
C HIS A 84 6.66 13.25 4.51
N SER A 85 5.47 13.77 4.21
CA SER A 85 4.17 13.11 4.46
C SER A 85 4.17 11.69 3.90
N LEU A 86 4.69 11.53 2.67
CA LEU A 86 4.80 10.24 2.02
C LEU A 86 5.80 9.30 2.70
N ALA A 87 6.97 9.80 3.09
CA ALA A 87 7.95 9.00 3.83
C ALA A 87 7.42 8.55 5.20
N TRP A 88 6.70 9.43 5.89
CA TRP A 88 6.04 9.12 7.16
C TRP A 88 4.91 8.10 6.99
N ALA A 89 4.12 8.19 5.92
CA ALA A 89 3.07 7.24 5.60
C ALA A 89 3.58 5.80 5.46
N LEU A 90 4.81 5.64 4.96
CA LEU A 90 5.47 4.35 4.78
C LEU A 90 6.15 3.85 6.05
N ASN A 91 6.63 4.77 6.90
CA ASN A 91 7.26 4.44 8.15
C ASN A 91 7.08 5.58 9.17
N PRO A 92 6.11 5.48 10.08
CA PRO A 92 5.89 6.52 11.10
C PRO A 92 7.05 6.62 12.09
N THR A 93 7.74 5.51 12.34
CA THR A 93 8.89 5.46 13.26
C THR A 93 10.19 5.81 12.54
N LEU A 94 10.13 6.34 11.31
CA LEU A 94 11.29 6.76 10.53
C LEU A 94 12.18 7.74 11.30
N TRP A 95 11.60 8.47 12.25
CA TRP A 95 12.29 9.46 13.06
C TRP A 95 12.73 8.95 14.43
N ASP A 96 12.22 7.79 14.86
CA ASP A 96 12.46 7.21 16.20
C ASP A 96 13.52 6.11 16.21
N THR A 97 13.83 5.51 15.05
CA THR A 97 14.80 4.42 14.94
C THR A 97 16.06 4.88 14.20
N ASP A 98 17.24 4.45 14.66
CA ASP A 98 18.52 4.64 13.93
C ASP A 98 18.69 3.65 12.76
N ASP A 99 17.73 2.73 12.57
CA ASP A 99 17.70 1.73 11.48
C ASP A 99 17.19 2.31 10.15
N ASP A 100 17.55 3.58 9.91
CA ASP A 100 17.10 4.50 8.84
C ASP A 100 17.27 3.95 7.42
N VAL A 101 18.20 3.03 7.26
CA VAL A 101 18.63 2.55 5.95
C VAL A 101 17.78 1.37 5.48
N ALA A 102 17.25 0.54 6.38
CA ALA A 102 16.43 -0.61 5.99
C ALA A 102 15.01 -0.18 5.57
N ALA A 103 14.41 0.74 6.32
CA ALA A 103 13.05 1.21 6.06
C ALA A 103 12.94 2.03 4.76
N LEU A 104 13.91 2.91 4.47
CA LEU A 104 13.93 3.71 3.24
C LEU A 104 14.46 2.94 2.01
N ARG A 105 15.20 1.84 2.19
CA ARG A 105 15.53 0.90 1.10
C ARG A 105 14.34 -0.01 0.76
N GLY A 106 13.38 -0.15 1.67
CA GLY A 106 12.23 -1.05 1.56
C GLY A 106 11.27 -0.72 0.43
N TRP A 107 11.15 0.57 0.04
CA TRP A 107 10.26 1.04 -1.03
C TRP A 107 10.80 0.80 -2.45
N ALA A 108 11.91 0.08 -2.60
CA ALA A 108 12.26 -0.47 -3.91
C ALA A 108 11.38 -1.70 -4.17
N HIS A 109 10.09 -1.52 -4.49
CA HIS A 109 9.21 -2.59 -4.97
C HIS A 109 9.55 -3.03 -6.41
N ARG A 110 10.84 -3.16 -6.66
CA ARG A 110 11.37 -3.68 -7.91
C ARG A 110 11.16 -5.18 -8.03
N ASP A 111 10.60 -5.89 -7.06
CA ASP A 111 10.17 -7.29 -7.25
C ASP A 111 8.84 -7.61 -6.56
N THR A 112 7.84 -7.95 -7.37
CA THR A 112 6.52 -8.41 -6.95
C THR A 112 6.56 -9.74 -6.20
N SER A 113 7.64 -10.53 -6.35
CA SER A 113 7.85 -11.78 -5.61
C SER A 113 8.09 -11.56 -4.11
N ASP A 114 8.74 -10.44 -3.76
CA ASP A 114 9.05 -10.11 -2.36
C ASP A 114 7.80 -9.62 -1.62
N PHE A 115 6.84 -9.06 -2.37
CA PHE A 115 5.57 -8.55 -1.86
C PHE A 115 4.73 -9.65 -1.19
N ILE A 116 4.66 -10.84 -1.80
CA ILE A 116 3.89 -11.98 -1.28
C ILE A 116 4.58 -12.63 -0.06
N GLN A 117 5.88 -12.38 0.12
CA GLN A 117 6.70 -13.03 1.16
C GLN A 117 6.99 -12.14 2.37
N ARG A 118 6.72 -10.83 2.31
CA ARG A 118 6.94 -9.93 3.45
C ARG A 118 5.96 -10.25 4.57
N LYS A 119 6.48 -10.23 5.81
CA LYS A 119 5.66 -10.43 7.01
C LYS A 119 4.65 -9.29 7.14
N PRO A 120 3.38 -9.57 7.45
CA PRO A 120 2.38 -8.55 7.74
C PRO A 120 2.85 -7.75 8.95
N GLY A 121 3.19 -6.47 8.76
CA GLY A 121 3.74 -5.64 9.83
C GLY A 121 4.25 -4.27 9.40
N THR A 122 4.50 -4.04 8.12
CA THR A 122 4.75 -2.68 7.59
C THR A 122 3.41 -2.06 7.28
N PHE A 123 2.75 -1.45 8.27
CA PHE A 123 1.48 -0.77 8.04
C PHE A 123 1.75 0.50 7.23
N ILE A 124 1.31 0.51 5.98
CA ILE A 124 1.24 1.72 5.19
C ILE A 124 -0.01 2.51 5.62
N TYR A 125 0.18 3.75 6.06
CA TYR A 125 -0.91 4.60 6.55
C TYR A 125 -1.67 5.21 5.38
N ARG A 126 -2.83 4.60 5.06
CA ARG A 126 -3.71 5.06 3.98
C ARG A 126 -4.04 6.54 4.05
N GLU A 127 -4.46 7.04 5.22
CA GLU A 127 -4.82 8.45 5.42
C GLU A 127 -3.65 9.39 5.10
N ALA A 128 -2.43 9.01 5.47
CA ALA A 128 -1.24 9.79 5.20
C ALA A 128 -0.87 9.81 3.70
N ILE A 129 -1.11 8.71 2.97
CA ILE A 129 -0.99 8.69 1.51
C ILE A 129 -2.04 9.58 0.86
N GLU A 130 -3.31 9.47 1.27
CA GLU A 130 -4.40 10.30 0.74
C GLU A 130 -4.09 11.79 0.93
N THR A 131 -3.55 12.14 2.10
CA THR A 131 -3.11 13.50 2.43
C THR A 131 -1.93 13.94 1.54
N ALA A 132 -0.89 13.11 1.42
CA ALA A 132 0.27 13.43 0.58
C ALA A 132 -0.13 13.62 -0.90
N ILE A 133 -1.06 12.81 -1.43
CA ILE A 133 -1.58 12.98 -2.79
C ILE A 133 -2.37 14.28 -2.91
N ALA A 134 -3.20 14.62 -1.93
CA ALA A 134 -3.97 15.86 -1.95
C ALA A 134 -3.06 17.11 -1.89
N GLU A 135 -2.07 17.11 -1.00
CA GLU A 135 -1.04 18.16 -0.90
C GLU A 135 -0.27 18.29 -2.23
N TYR A 136 0.09 17.16 -2.84
CA TYR A 136 0.78 17.14 -4.13
C TYR A 136 -0.06 17.74 -5.26
N LEU A 137 -1.34 17.36 -5.35
CA LEU A 137 -2.26 17.89 -6.36
C LEU A 137 -2.53 19.39 -6.19
N ALA A 138 -2.40 19.91 -4.97
CA ALA A 138 -2.53 21.33 -4.65
C ALA A 138 -1.31 22.18 -5.06
N LEU A 139 -0.15 21.56 -5.32
CA LEU A 139 1.03 22.28 -5.80
C LEU A 139 0.75 22.94 -7.17
N PRO A 140 1.35 24.10 -7.50
CA PRO A 140 1.20 24.70 -8.82
C PRO A 140 2.12 24.07 -9.88
N TYR A 141 2.92 23.08 -9.50
CA TYR A 141 3.83 22.35 -10.39
C TYR A 141 3.69 20.85 -10.18
N ARG A 142 4.35 20.08 -11.05
CA ARG A 142 4.31 18.62 -11.02
C ARG A 142 5.66 18.00 -11.31
N VAL A 143 5.96 16.92 -10.61
CA VAL A 143 7.27 16.26 -10.58
C VAL A 143 7.07 14.83 -11.03
N HIS A 144 7.75 14.42 -12.12
CA HIS A 144 7.52 13.12 -12.74
C HIS A 144 7.90 11.96 -11.82
N ARG A 145 8.98 12.10 -11.05
CA ARG A 145 9.35 11.09 -10.04
C ARG A 145 8.32 10.97 -8.94
N LEU A 146 7.73 12.08 -8.50
CA LEU A 146 6.75 12.10 -7.43
C LEU A 146 5.41 11.54 -7.90
N ASP A 147 4.97 11.88 -9.12
CA ASP A 147 3.84 11.25 -9.82
C ASP A 147 3.96 9.73 -9.76
N ARG A 148 5.11 9.20 -10.21
CA ARG A 148 5.36 7.75 -10.26
C ARG A 148 5.40 7.12 -8.86
N LEU A 149 6.04 7.79 -7.92
CA LEU A 149 6.20 7.30 -6.56
C LEU A 149 4.87 7.23 -5.80
N LEU A 150 4.04 8.27 -5.92
CA LEU A 150 2.71 8.31 -5.32
C LEU A 150 1.77 7.25 -5.91
N LEU A 151 1.83 7.02 -7.22
CA LEU A 151 1.09 5.93 -7.87
C LEU A 151 1.55 4.54 -7.41
N ASP A 152 2.85 4.31 -7.35
CA ASP A 152 3.42 3.05 -6.87
C ASP A 152 3.01 2.78 -5.42
N ILE A 153 3.11 3.79 -4.54
CA ILE A 153 2.72 3.71 -3.12
C ILE A 153 1.25 3.44 -2.92
N SER A 154 0.38 4.18 -3.60
CA SER A 154 -1.06 3.99 -3.48
C SER A 154 -1.52 2.62 -4.00
N MET A 155 -0.97 2.15 -5.13
CA MET A 155 -1.28 0.80 -5.62
C MET A 155 -0.78 -0.28 -4.67
N ALA A 156 0.48 -0.19 -4.23
CA ALA A 156 1.05 -1.16 -3.31
C ALA A 156 0.27 -1.21 -1.98
N GLN A 157 -0.14 -0.07 -1.42
CA GLN A 157 -0.95 -0.01 -0.20
C GLN A 157 -2.30 -0.74 -0.36
N GLU A 158 -3.02 -0.55 -1.46
CA GLU A 158 -4.29 -1.26 -1.70
C GLU A 158 -4.06 -2.76 -1.89
N ILE A 159 -2.98 -3.15 -2.59
CA ILE A 159 -2.62 -4.56 -2.76
C ILE A 159 -2.29 -5.19 -1.38
N GLU A 160 -1.55 -4.51 -0.51
CA GLU A 160 -1.18 -5.02 0.82
C GLU A 160 -2.42 -5.16 1.70
N ALA A 161 -3.29 -4.15 1.70
CA ALA A 161 -4.55 -4.17 2.44
C ALA A 161 -5.43 -5.34 1.98
N PHE A 162 -5.55 -5.56 0.67
CA PHE A 162 -6.29 -6.68 0.10
C PHE A 162 -5.72 -8.03 0.56
N PHE A 163 -4.41 -8.25 0.42
CA PHE A 163 -3.82 -9.54 0.81
C PHE A 163 -3.91 -9.79 2.32
N HIS A 164 -3.76 -8.76 3.15
CA HIS A 164 -3.92 -8.87 4.60
C HIS A 164 -5.35 -9.27 4.99
N GLU A 165 -6.36 -8.68 4.35
CA GLU A 165 -7.76 -9.06 4.55
C GLU A 165 -8.02 -10.51 4.10
N MET A 166 -7.43 -10.91 2.96
CA MET A 166 -7.56 -12.27 2.43
C MET A 166 -6.82 -13.32 3.28
N GLU A 167 -5.67 -12.99 3.86
CA GLU A 167 -4.92 -13.88 4.75
C GLU A 167 -5.70 -14.15 6.06
N ARG A 168 -6.29 -13.09 6.63
CA ARG A 168 -7.24 -13.22 7.76
C ARG A 168 -8.37 -14.17 7.40
N GLY A 169 -9.01 -14.01 6.23
CA GLY A 169 -10.07 -14.91 5.77
C GLY A 169 -9.61 -16.37 5.55
N ARG A 170 -8.39 -16.58 5.04
CA ARG A 170 -7.86 -17.92 4.73
C ARG A 170 -7.50 -18.73 5.99
N SER A 171 -6.95 -18.07 7.01
CA SER A 171 -6.60 -18.70 8.30
C SER A 171 -7.86 -19.18 9.04
N THR A 172 -8.94 -18.38 9.01
CA THR A 172 -10.22 -18.75 9.64
C THR A 172 -10.80 -20.03 9.02
N VAL A 173 -10.82 -20.17 7.69
CA VAL A 173 -11.44 -21.34 7.04
C VAL A 173 -10.70 -22.65 7.34
N LYS A 174 -9.36 -22.66 7.30
CA LYS A 174 -8.59 -23.87 7.64
C LYS A 174 -8.82 -24.28 9.08
N TYR A 175 -8.80 -23.31 9.99
CA TYR A 175 -9.01 -23.54 11.41
C TYR A 175 -10.43 -24.03 11.69
N SER A 176 -11.45 -23.46 11.03
CA SER A 176 -12.84 -23.90 11.14
C SER A 176 -13.07 -25.33 10.65
N VAL A 177 -12.44 -25.75 9.55
CA VAL A 177 -12.55 -27.13 9.05
C VAL A 177 -11.87 -28.12 10.01
N TRP A 178 -10.70 -27.77 10.55
CA TRP A 178 -10.00 -28.59 11.53
C TRP A 178 -10.75 -28.69 12.86
N ILE A 179 -11.26 -27.58 13.39
CA ILE A 179 -12.12 -27.59 14.58
C ILE A 179 -13.34 -28.44 14.32
N TRP A 180 -14.02 -28.25 13.20
CA TRP A 180 -15.20 -29.03 12.82
C TRP A 180 -14.90 -30.53 12.81
N LEU A 181 -13.78 -30.96 12.19
CA LEU A 181 -13.37 -32.36 12.15
C LEU A 181 -13.14 -32.91 13.56
N ILE A 182 -12.37 -32.18 14.37
CA ILE A 182 -12.06 -32.56 15.76
C ILE A 182 -13.33 -32.62 16.60
N SER A 183 -14.24 -31.67 16.46
CA SER A 183 -15.52 -31.64 17.19
C SER A 183 -16.39 -32.86 16.86
N ASN A 184 -16.50 -33.26 15.59
CA ASN A 184 -17.25 -34.48 15.23
C ASN A 184 -16.59 -35.74 15.81
N VAL A 185 -15.25 -35.82 15.81
CA VAL A 185 -14.52 -36.96 16.42
C VAL A 185 -14.73 -37.02 17.92
N ILE A 186 -14.62 -35.89 18.63
CA ILE A 186 -14.87 -35.81 20.07
C ILE A 186 -16.31 -36.20 20.39
N GLN A 187 -17.30 -35.69 19.65
CA GLN A 187 -18.70 -36.05 19.84
C GLN A 187 -18.95 -37.55 19.63
N ALA A 188 -18.29 -38.15 18.64
CA ALA A 188 -18.38 -39.59 18.42
C ALA A 188 -17.78 -40.40 19.59
N ILE A 189 -16.61 -40.02 20.07
CA ILE A 189 -15.96 -40.67 21.22
C ILE A 189 -16.83 -40.56 22.48
N VAL A 190 -17.33 -39.36 22.77
CA VAL A 190 -18.19 -39.10 23.94
C VAL A 190 -19.51 -39.87 23.83
N GLY A 191 -20.16 -39.85 22.66
CA GLY A 191 -21.40 -40.58 22.44
C GLY A 191 -21.24 -42.09 22.61
N VAL A 192 -20.16 -42.67 22.08
CA VAL A 192 -19.83 -44.09 22.26
C VAL A 192 -19.51 -44.41 23.73
N ALA A 193 -18.77 -43.55 24.42
CA ALA A 193 -18.45 -43.75 25.84
C ALA A 193 -19.71 -43.71 26.73
N ILE A 194 -20.64 -42.78 26.47
CA ILE A 194 -21.93 -42.71 27.17
C ILE A 194 -22.76 -43.97 26.88
N ALA A 195 -22.86 -44.38 25.61
CA ALA A 195 -23.59 -45.59 25.23
C ALA A 195 -23.00 -46.85 25.88
N ALA A 196 -21.68 -46.99 25.90
CA ALA A 196 -20.98 -48.09 26.57
C ALA A 196 -21.20 -48.07 28.09
N GLY A 197 -21.15 -46.90 28.73
CA GLY A 197 -21.45 -46.75 30.15
C GLY A 197 -22.89 -47.16 30.48
N ILE A 198 -23.87 -46.74 29.67
CA ILE A 198 -25.28 -47.14 29.84
C ILE A 198 -25.44 -48.65 29.74
N LEU A 199 -24.76 -49.30 28.79
CA LEU A 199 -24.78 -50.76 28.64
C LEU A 199 -24.07 -51.48 29.78
N TRP A 200 -23.00 -50.90 30.33
CA TRP A 200 -22.22 -51.51 31.41
C TRP A 200 -22.94 -51.50 32.76
N PHE A 201 -23.69 -50.43 33.05
CA PHE A 201 -24.37 -50.25 34.34
C PHE A 201 -25.84 -50.67 34.34
N SER A 202 -26.45 -50.96 33.18
CA SER A 202 -27.86 -51.32 33.10
C SER A 202 -28.09 -52.82 32.97
N VAL A 203 -28.99 -53.34 33.80
CA VAL A 203 -29.51 -54.71 33.72
C VAL A 203 -30.83 -54.79 32.93
N ALA A 204 -31.30 -53.65 32.40
CA ALA A 204 -32.63 -53.52 31.83
C ALA A 204 -32.60 -53.38 30.30
N ASN A 205 -33.52 -54.09 29.64
CA ASN A 205 -33.62 -54.16 28.17
C ASN A 205 -33.76 -52.79 27.46
N TRP A 206 -34.25 -51.76 28.16
CA TRP A 206 -34.37 -50.41 27.60
C TRP A 206 -33.02 -49.70 27.40
N ALA A 207 -31.96 -50.13 28.09
CA ALA A 207 -30.64 -49.53 27.93
C ALA A 207 -30.03 -49.77 26.54
N LEU A 208 -30.37 -50.90 25.91
CA LEU A 208 -29.93 -51.19 24.55
C LEU A 208 -30.61 -50.24 23.54
N LEU A 209 -31.88 -49.91 23.76
CA LEU A 209 -32.61 -48.91 22.97
C LEU A 209 -32.03 -47.50 23.17
N THR A 210 -31.69 -47.12 24.41
CA THR A 210 -31.08 -45.82 24.71
C THR A 210 -29.68 -45.69 24.09
N ALA A 211 -28.84 -46.72 24.22
CA ALA A 211 -27.52 -46.76 23.60
C ALA A 211 -27.62 -46.69 22.07
N ALA A 212 -28.55 -47.43 21.46
CA ALA A 212 -28.80 -47.37 20.03
C ALA A 212 -29.28 -45.98 19.57
N ALA A 213 -30.14 -45.31 20.34
CA ALA A 213 -30.60 -43.96 20.05
C ALA A 213 -29.47 -42.93 20.10
N ILE A 214 -28.54 -43.03 21.07
CA ILE A 214 -27.37 -42.15 21.17
C ILE A 214 -26.43 -42.34 19.97
N VAL A 215 -26.13 -43.59 19.62
CA VAL A 215 -25.30 -43.90 18.44
C VAL A 215 -25.95 -43.38 17.16
N LEU A 216 -27.26 -43.59 17.00
CA LEU A 216 -28.01 -43.09 15.85
C LEU A 216 -27.98 -41.56 15.78
N PHE A 217 -28.13 -40.86 16.91
CA PHE A 217 -28.05 -39.41 16.97
C PHE A 217 -26.67 -38.88 16.54
N VAL A 218 -25.58 -39.52 17.00
CA VAL A 218 -24.22 -39.16 16.56
C VAL A 218 -24.05 -39.37 15.06
N VAL A 219 -24.53 -40.50 14.51
CA VAL A 219 -24.44 -40.80 13.08
C VAL A 219 -25.22 -39.78 12.26
N ILE A 220 -26.47 -39.47 12.64
CA ILE A 220 -27.30 -38.47 11.96
C ILE A 220 -26.62 -37.09 12.01
N SER A 221 -26.10 -36.70 13.17
CA SER A 221 -25.39 -35.42 13.33
C SER A 221 -24.17 -35.36 12.42
N GLY A 222 -23.35 -36.41 12.36
CA GLY A 222 -22.19 -36.50 11.47
C GLY A 222 -22.56 -36.43 9.98
N VAL A 223 -23.64 -37.11 9.57
CA VAL A 223 -24.14 -37.06 8.19
C VAL A 223 -24.62 -35.65 7.84
N TRP A 224 -25.39 -35.00 8.72
CA TRP A 224 -25.88 -33.64 8.50
C TRP A 224 -24.74 -32.61 8.39
N SER A 225 -23.72 -32.81 9.23
CA SER A 225 -22.48 -32.04 9.27
C SER A 225 -21.71 -32.18 7.94
N LEU A 226 -21.58 -33.40 7.41
CA LEU A 226 -20.97 -33.67 6.11
C LEU A 226 -21.74 -33.04 4.95
N ILE A 227 -23.07 -33.14 4.97
CA ILE A 227 -23.94 -32.51 3.95
C ILE A 227 -23.73 -30.99 3.95
N SER A 228 -23.70 -30.37 5.14
CA SER A 228 -23.45 -28.94 5.29
C SER A 228 -22.09 -28.53 4.74
N PHE A 229 -21.05 -29.35 4.99
CA PHE A 229 -19.71 -29.14 4.42
C PHE A 229 -19.71 -29.26 2.89
N LEU A 230 -20.34 -30.29 2.33
CA LEU A 230 -20.45 -30.48 0.88
C LEU A 230 -21.18 -29.31 0.18
N MET A 231 -22.18 -28.72 0.84
CA MET A 231 -22.87 -27.53 0.33
C MET A 231 -22.03 -26.24 0.46
N ALA A 232 -21.21 -26.13 1.51
CA ALA A 232 -20.35 -24.96 1.74
C ALA A 232 -19.07 -24.98 0.89
N TYR A 233 -18.53 -26.15 0.57
CA TYR A 233 -17.31 -26.33 -0.22
C TYR A 233 -17.30 -25.60 -1.57
N PRO A 234 -18.32 -25.72 -2.44
CA PRO A 234 -18.33 -25.01 -3.72
C PRO A 234 -18.35 -23.49 -3.54
N LYS A 235 -19.00 -22.97 -2.49
CA LYS A 235 -18.96 -21.53 -2.16
C LYS A 235 -17.54 -21.09 -1.82
N HIS A 236 -16.81 -21.87 -1.04
CA HIS A 236 -15.40 -21.60 -0.72
C HIS A 236 -14.48 -21.71 -1.93
N SER A 237 -14.69 -22.69 -2.81
CA SER A 237 -13.90 -22.82 -4.04
C SER A 237 -14.11 -21.61 -4.97
N ARG A 238 -15.36 -21.18 -5.14
CA ARG A 238 -15.69 -19.95 -5.90
C ARG A 238 -15.06 -18.71 -5.27
N ALA A 239 -15.12 -18.57 -3.94
CA ALA A 239 -14.48 -17.46 -3.24
C ALA A 239 -12.97 -17.43 -3.49
N LYS A 240 -12.28 -18.59 -3.42
CA LYS A 240 -10.84 -18.67 -3.75
C LYS A 240 -10.54 -18.27 -5.19
N ALA A 241 -11.35 -18.73 -6.14
CA ALA A 241 -11.19 -18.36 -7.54
C ALA A 241 -11.41 -16.86 -7.76
N GLN A 242 -12.39 -16.26 -7.07
CA GLN A 242 -12.65 -14.83 -7.12
C GLN A 242 -11.50 -14.02 -6.50
N VAL A 243 -10.96 -14.45 -5.36
CA VAL A 243 -9.78 -13.82 -4.74
C VAL A 243 -8.58 -13.90 -5.67
N ALA A 244 -8.30 -15.06 -6.27
CA ALA A 244 -7.20 -15.20 -7.23
C ALA A 244 -7.38 -14.27 -8.45
N LYS A 245 -8.60 -14.19 -8.99
CA LYS A 245 -8.94 -13.28 -10.10
C LYS A 245 -8.73 -11.81 -9.71
N LEU A 246 -9.16 -11.40 -8.52
CA LEU A 246 -8.98 -10.03 -8.03
C LEU A 246 -7.50 -9.72 -7.78
N SER A 247 -6.74 -10.64 -7.16
CA SER A 247 -5.29 -10.50 -6.98
C SER A 247 -4.57 -10.29 -8.31
N GLU A 248 -4.89 -11.08 -9.33
CA GLU A 248 -4.31 -10.95 -10.66
C GLU A 248 -4.68 -9.60 -11.29
N ALA A 249 -5.95 -9.20 -11.20
CA ALA A 249 -6.42 -7.91 -11.69
C ALA A 249 -5.75 -6.72 -10.99
N MET A 250 -5.42 -6.82 -9.69
CA MET A 250 -4.68 -5.77 -8.97
C MET A 250 -3.19 -5.73 -9.35
N LEU A 251 -2.58 -6.88 -9.59
CA LEU A 251 -1.16 -6.97 -9.94
C LEU A 251 -0.88 -6.54 -11.39
N ASP A 252 -1.84 -6.65 -12.30
CA ASP A 252 -1.70 -6.25 -13.70
C ASP A 252 -1.30 -4.76 -13.88
N PRO A 253 -2.04 -3.76 -13.36
CA PRO A 253 -1.63 -2.36 -13.43
C PRO A 253 -0.33 -2.07 -12.66
N TYR A 254 -0.11 -2.77 -11.55
CA TYR A 254 1.10 -2.64 -10.75
C TYR A 254 2.36 -3.09 -11.50
N THR A 255 2.28 -4.22 -12.19
CA THR A 255 3.39 -4.71 -13.04
C THR A 255 3.57 -3.83 -14.27
N ALA A 256 2.51 -3.22 -14.79
CA ALA A 256 2.60 -2.25 -15.88
C ALA A 256 3.40 -0.99 -15.47
N LEU A 257 3.31 -0.53 -14.22
CA LEU A 257 4.16 0.55 -13.68
C LEU A 257 5.66 0.19 -13.64
N ARG A 258 6.02 -1.10 -13.60
CA ARG A 258 7.41 -1.59 -13.56
C ARG A 258 8.08 -1.56 -14.93
N GLY A 259 7.32 -1.71 -16.01
CA GLY A 259 7.82 -1.61 -17.38
C GLY A 259 8.38 -0.22 -17.72
N ALA A 260 9.31 -0.15 -18.67
CA ALA A 260 9.81 1.10 -19.27
C ALA A 260 8.66 2.07 -19.62
N PRO A 261 8.88 3.41 -19.73
CA PRO A 261 7.91 4.46 -19.39
C PRO A 261 6.51 4.10 -19.90
N ALA A 262 5.74 3.41 -19.05
CA ALA A 262 4.42 2.98 -19.43
C ALA A 262 3.63 4.25 -19.70
N SER A 263 2.99 4.31 -20.88
CA SER A 263 2.08 5.42 -21.15
C SER A 263 1.06 5.44 -20.03
N THR A 264 0.80 6.61 -19.46
CA THR A 264 -0.13 6.76 -18.35
C THR A 264 -1.53 6.31 -18.74
N LYS A 265 -1.89 6.45 -20.02
CA LYS A 265 -3.07 5.85 -20.63
C LYS A 265 -3.09 4.32 -20.50
N HIS A 266 -1.97 3.64 -20.73
CA HIS A 266 -1.90 2.18 -20.55
C HIS A 266 -2.16 1.77 -19.10
N ILE A 267 -1.61 2.51 -18.13
CA ILE A 267 -1.85 2.25 -16.71
C ILE A 267 -3.32 2.53 -16.36
N GLU A 268 -3.88 3.63 -16.84
CA GLU A 268 -5.28 3.99 -16.65
C GLU A 268 -6.23 2.93 -17.21
N ASP A 269 -5.99 2.46 -18.44
CA ASP A 269 -6.77 1.38 -19.06
C ASP A 269 -6.74 0.11 -18.20
N ARG A 270 -5.57 -0.24 -17.66
CA ARG A 270 -5.38 -1.41 -16.78
C ARG A 270 -6.08 -1.23 -15.44
N VAL A 271 -6.01 -0.04 -14.86
CA VAL A 271 -6.72 0.32 -13.62
C VAL A 271 -8.24 0.25 -13.83
N ARG A 272 -8.76 0.75 -14.96
CA ARG A 272 -10.18 0.64 -15.33
C ARG A 272 -10.62 -0.82 -15.48
N VAL A 273 -9.84 -1.65 -16.19
CA VAL A 273 -10.11 -3.09 -16.33
C VAL A 273 -10.12 -3.79 -14.97
N ALA A 274 -9.22 -3.42 -14.06
CA ALA A 274 -9.21 -3.94 -12.70
C ALA A 274 -10.45 -3.50 -11.91
N THR A 275 -10.88 -2.24 -12.05
CA THR A 275 -12.12 -1.73 -11.42
C THR A 275 -13.36 -2.43 -11.95
N ASP A 276 -13.45 -2.68 -13.26
CA ASP A 276 -14.54 -3.45 -13.86
C ASP A 276 -14.57 -4.91 -13.34
N ALA A 277 -13.42 -5.45 -12.95
CA ALA A 277 -13.31 -6.76 -12.31
C ALA A 277 -13.72 -6.75 -10.82
N GLY A 278 -13.96 -5.58 -10.22
CA GLY A 278 -14.36 -5.39 -8.83
C GLY A 278 -13.25 -4.91 -7.89
N VAL A 279 -12.10 -4.47 -8.41
CA VAL A 279 -11.04 -3.87 -7.59
C VAL A 279 -11.42 -2.44 -7.21
N VAL A 280 -11.39 -2.13 -5.92
CA VAL A 280 -11.59 -0.78 -5.40
C VAL A 280 -10.23 -0.15 -5.20
N TRP A 281 -9.94 0.90 -5.96
CA TRP A 281 -8.73 1.69 -5.80
C TRP A 281 -8.96 2.91 -4.90
N LEU A 282 -7.87 3.43 -4.36
CA LEU A 282 -7.85 4.68 -3.61
C LEU A 282 -8.33 5.85 -4.50
N ALA A 283 -9.36 6.60 -4.08
CA ALA A 283 -9.93 7.66 -4.90
C ALA A 283 -8.90 8.75 -5.30
N PRO A 284 -8.05 9.26 -4.38
CA PRO A 284 -6.95 10.16 -4.74
C PRO A 284 -5.97 9.60 -5.79
N MET A 285 -5.75 8.28 -5.85
CA MET A 285 -4.91 7.66 -6.88
C MET A 285 -5.53 7.81 -8.27
N ILE A 286 -6.85 7.66 -8.39
CA ILE A 286 -7.56 7.84 -9.67
C ILE A 286 -7.46 9.30 -10.12
N VAL A 287 -7.67 10.25 -9.21
CA VAL A 287 -7.51 11.68 -9.49
C VAL A 287 -6.08 12.01 -9.92
N LEU A 288 -5.08 11.41 -9.27
CA LEU A 288 -3.68 11.56 -9.65
C LEU A 288 -3.40 11.01 -11.07
N LEU A 289 -3.97 9.84 -11.42
CA LEU A 289 -3.85 9.29 -12.78
C LEU A 289 -4.48 10.21 -13.83
N GLU A 290 -5.66 10.76 -13.55
CA GLU A 290 -6.35 11.70 -14.44
C GLU A 290 -5.58 13.02 -14.61
N ASP A 291 -5.02 13.57 -13.54
CA ASP A 291 -4.13 14.74 -13.57
C ASP A 291 -2.89 14.47 -14.43
N ILE A 292 -2.24 13.31 -14.26
CA ILE A 292 -1.09 12.93 -15.09
C ILE A 292 -1.48 12.74 -16.57
N HIS A 293 -2.65 12.13 -16.83
CA HIS A 293 -3.17 11.93 -18.18
C HIS A 293 -3.42 13.27 -18.90
N SER A 294 -4.16 14.18 -18.25
CA SER A 294 -4.52 15.48 -18.84
C SER A 294 -3.29 16.32 -19.20
N ARG A 295 -2.24 16.27 -18.37
CA ARG A 295 -0.96 16.95 -18.64
C ARG A 295 -0.24 16.41 -19.86
N ARG A 296 -0.25 15.08 -20.05
CA ARG A 296 0.41 14.46 -21.21
C ARG A 296 -0.36 14.62 -22.51
N ALA A 297 -1.66 14.86 -22.46
CA ALA A 297 -2.47 15.15 -23.65
C ALA A 297 -2.25 16.58 -24.20
N THR A 298 -1.69 17.48 -23.37
CA THR A 298 -1.50 18.89 -23.70
C THR A 298 -0.12 19.16 -24.32
N ILE A 299 0.80 18.19 -24.27
CA ILE A 299 2.17 18.26 -24.82
C ILE A 299 2.20 17.56 -26.18
#